data_AF-A0A6F9BX45-F1
#
_entry.id   AF-A0A6F9BX45-F1
#
_cell.length_a   1.000
_cell.length_b   1.000
_cell.length_c   1.000
_cell.angle_alpha   90.00
_cell.angle_beta   90.00
_cell.angle_gamma   90.00
#
_symmetry.space_group_name_H-M   'P 1'
#
loop_
_entity.id
_entity.type
_entity.pdbx_description
1 polymer ?
#
loop_
_entity_poly.entity_id
_entity_poly.type
_entity_poly.pdbx_seq_one_letter_code
_entity_poly.pdbx_strand_id
1 'polypeptide(L)'
;MSDVNKTIQKWHASFRKGTDFDSWGQLVEAIDEYQILARQLQKEVQSTNPSDFTEDQKKTLGKFATCLEMRSAALQCTQSQEEFKLEDLKKLELIIKNILTYNKDFPFDVQPVPLRRILAPGEEENLEVEEEEEDATGAGSPESSPNRVPGTLLPRLPSEPGMSLLTIKIDKIGLKDAGQCIDPYMTVSVK
;
A
#
# COMPACT_ATOMS: atom_id res chain seq x y z
N MET A 1 -0.35 23.29 -11.10
CA MET A 1 -0.59 22.49 -9.88
C MET A 1 0.48 22.88 -8.88
N SER A 2 0.13 23.39 -7.70
CA SER A 2 1.11 23.83 -6.69
C SER A 2 1.90 22.63 -6.14
N ASP A 3 3.08 22.90 -5.57
CA ASP A 3 3.96 21.83 -5.08
C ASP A 3 3.34 21.03 -3.93
N VAL A 4 2.59 21.68 -3.03
CA VAL A 4 1.78 21.00 -2.01
C VAL A 4 0.79 19.99 -2.60
N ASN A 5 0.16 20.30 -3.73
CA ASN A 5 -0.78 19.38 -4.37
C ASN A 5 -0.04 18.15 -4.94
N LYS A 6 1.17 18.32 -5.47
CA LYS A 6 2.00 17.18 -5.94
C LYS A 6 2.41 16.30 -4.75
N THR A 7 2.80 16.91 -3.63
CA THR A 7 3.15 16.19 -2.40
C THR A 7 1.98 15.36 -1.89
N ILE A 8 0.78 15.94 -1.83
CA ILE A 8 -0.44 15.23 -1.42
C ILE A 8 -0.75 14.06 -2.36
N GLN A 9 -0.60 14.24 -3.67
CA GLN A 9 -0.79 13.15 -4.63
C GLN A 9 0.21 12.01 -4.42
N LYS A 10 1.48 12.33 -4.13
CA LYS A 10 2.51 11.33 -3.79
C LYS A 10 2.14 10.56 -2.53
N TRP A 11 1.74 11.24 -1.46
CA TRP A 11 1.30 10.58 -0.22
C TRP A 11 0.06 9.71 -0.42
N HIS A 12 -0.93 10.19 -1.16
CA HIS A 12 -2.12 9.41 -1.49
C HIS A 12 -1.78 8.17 -2.35
N ALA A 13 -0.85 8.29 -3.31
CA ALA A 13 -0.39 7.15 -4.09
C ALA A 13 0.36 6.12 -3.22
N SER A 14 1.27 6.57 -2.36
CA SER A 14 1.99 5.72 -1.39
C SER A 14 1.02 5.01 -0.44
N PHE A 15 0.02 5.73 0.09
CA PHE A 15 -1.03 5.15 0.93
C PHE A 15 -1.78 4.02 0.20
N ARG A 16 -2.24 4.26 -1.03
CA ARG A 16 -2.94 3.22 -1.81
C ARG A 16 -2.06 2.01 -2.07
N LYS A 17 -0.79 2.23 -2.43
CA LYS A 17 0.20 1.16 -2.63
C LYS A 17 0.36 0.29 -1.38
N GLY A 18 0.48 0.91 -0.20
CA GLY A 18 0.53 0.19 1.08
C GLY A 18 -0.75 -0.63 1.33
N THR A 19 -1.93 -0.04 1.10
CA THR A 19 -3.20 -0.77 1.28
C THR A 19 -3.42 -1.89 0.27
N ASP A 20 -2.85 -1.78 -0.93
CA ASP A 20 -2.88 -2.83 -1.95
C ASP A 20 -1.99 -4.01 -1.50
N PHE A 21 -0.75 -3.74 -1.06
CA PHE A 21 0.13 -4.77 -0.50
C PHE A 21 -0.51 -5.50 0.68
N ASP A 22 -1.09 -4.75 1.62
CA ASP A 22 -1.79 -5.29 2.78
C ASP A 22 -2.96 -6.19 2.35
N SER A 23 -3.77 -5.72 1.39
CA SER A 23 -4.88 -6.49 0.81
C SER A 23 -4.42 -7.75 0.07
N TRP A 24 -3.21 -7.74 -0.49
CA TRP A 24 -2.61 -8.90 -1.17
C TRP A 24 -1.87 -9.86 -0.23
N GLY A 25 -1.75 -9.53 1.06
CA GLY A 25 -0.97 -10.30 2.03
C GLY A 25 0.55 -10.12 1.89
N GLN A 26 1.00 -9.10 1.15
CA GLN A 26 2.41 -8.70 1.08
C GLN A 26 2.77 -7.85 2.30
N LEU A 27 2.83 -8.50 3.47
CA LEU A 27 2.87 -7.80 4.76
C LEU A 27 4.17 -7.01 4.95
N VAL A 28 5.30 -7.51 4.48
CA VAL A 28 6.60 -6.84 4.61
C VAL A 28 6.61 -5.54 3.80
N GLU A 29 6.16 -5.60 2.56
CA GLU A 29 6.04 -4.45 1.65
C GLU A 29 4.99 -3.45 2.16
N ALA A 30 3.87 -3.92 2.70
CA ALA A 30 2.87 -3.06 3.33
C ALA A 30 3.44 -2.32 4.55
N ILE A 31 4.15 -3.04 5.43
CA ILE A 31 4.80 -2.46 6.62
C ILE A 31 5.79 -1.38 6.21
N ASP A 32 6.67 -1.66 5.25
CA ASP A 32 7.69 -0.71 4.80
C ASP A 32 7.07 0.55 4.19
N GLU A 33 6.10 0.38 3.29
CA GLU A 33 5.40 1.51 2.67
C GLU A 33 4.67 2.38 3.71
N TYR A 34 3.97 1.76 4.67
CA TYR A 34 3.32 2.49 5.76
C TYR A 34 4.32 3.23 6.66
N GLN A 35 5.48 2.62 6.97
CA GLN A 35 6.52 3.26 7.79
C GLN A 35 7.22 4.40 7.06
N ILE A 36 7.48 4.26 5.76
CA ILE A 36 8.02 5.33 4.91
C ILE A 36 7.04 6.51 4.89
N LEU A 37 5.76 6.26 4.60
CA LEU A 37 4.76 7.30 4.56
C LEU A 37 4.57 7.97 5.92
N ALA A 38 4.50 7.19 7.01
CA ALA A 38 4.41 7.74 8.37
C ALA A 38 5.56 8.70 8.69
N ARG A 39 6.80 8.34 8.33
CA ARG A 39 7.98 9.20 8.50
C ARG A 39 7.90 10.49 7.69
N GLN A 40 7.45 10.41 6.43
CA GLN A 40 7.27 11.59 5.58
C GLN A 40 6.23 12.56 6.17
N LEU A 41 5.10 12.02 6.64
CA LEU A 41 4.06 12.84 7.28
C LEU A 41 4.57 13.47 8.57
N GLN A 42 5.27 12.72 9.41
CA GLN A 42 5.86 13.24 10.65
C GLN A 42 6.92 14.33 10.40
N LYS A 43 7.70 14.20 9.33
CA LYS A 43 8.66 15.24 8.90
C LYS A 43 7.93 16.54 8.51
N GLU A 44 6.79 16.45 7.82
CA GLU A 44 5.97 17.63 7.52
C GLU A 44 5.36 18.24 8.80
N VAL A 45 4.86 17.41 9.72
CA VAL A 45 4.29 17.88 10.99
C VAL A 45 5.31 18.70 11.78
N GLN A 46 6.58 18.32 11.73
CA GLN A 46 7.66 18.98 12.46
C GLN A 46 8.36 20.10 11.66
N SER A 47 7.92 20.37 10.43
CA SER A 47 8.53 21.40 9.61
C SER A 47 8.37 22.78 10.28
N THR A 48 9.50 23.43 10.59
CA THR A 48 9.54 24.77 11.20
C THR A 48 9.61 25.90 10.17
N ASN A 49 9.88 25.56 8.90
CA ASN A 49 9.80 26.47 7.77
C ASN A 49 8.34 26.88 7.53
N PRO A 50 8.07 27.97 6.76
CA PRO A 50 6.73 28.28 6.28
C PRO A 50 6.16 27.04 5.57
N SER A 51 5.30 26.32 6.29
CA SER A 51 4.71 25.08 5.81
C SER A 51 3.53 25.43 4.93
N ASP A 52 3.36 24.66 3.86
CA ASP A 52 2.15 24.73 3.04
C ASP A 52 0.89 24.24 3.80
N PHE A 53 1.06 23.73 5.02
CA PHE A 53 0.01 23.21 5.89
C PHE A 53 -0.22 24.05 7.14
N THR A 54 -1.48 24.22 7.51
CA THR A 54 -1.89 24.84 8.78
C THR A 54 -1.62 23.91 9.97
N GLU A 55 -1.60 24.44 11.19
CA GLU A 55 -1.42 23.64 12.41
C GLU A 55 -2.51 22.56 12.57
N ASP A 56 -3.77 22.85 12.21
CA ASP A 56 -4.85 21.86 12.24
C ASP A 56 -4.66 20.74 11.21
N GLN A 57 -4.12 21.09 10.03
CA GLN A 57 -3.77 20.11 9.00
C GLN A 57 -2.60 19.25 9.46
N LYS A 58 -1.55 19.85 10.05
CA LYS A 58 -0.43 19.12 10.66
C LYS A 58 -0.89 18.18 11.77
N LYS A 59 -1.79 18.63 12.65
CA LYS A 59 -2.40 17.75 13.67
C LYS A 59 -3.12 16.55 13.05
N THR A 60 -3.84 16.78 11.94
CA THR A 60 -4.52 15.72 11.19
C THR A 60 -3.51 14.74 10.55
N LEU A 61 -2.43 15.26 9.96
CA LEU A 61 -1.33 14.43 9.42
C LEU A 61 -0.63 13.61 10.50
N GLY A 62 -0.42 14.17 11.69
CA GLY A 62 0.17 13.45 12.83
C GLY A 62 -0.70 12.28 13.28
N LYS A 63 -2.02 12.48 13.35
CA LYS A 63 -2.97 11.38 13.63
C LYS A 63 -2.96 10.32 12.53
N PHE A 64 -2.88 10.75 11.26
CA PHE A 64 -2.77 9.84 10.12
C PHE A 64 -1.52 8.96 10.24
N ALA A 65 -0.37 9.55 10.54
CA ALA A 65 0.88 8.83 10.75
C ALA A 65 0.77 7.80 11.88
N THR A 66 0.11 8.14 12.99
CA THR A 66 -0.14 7.19 14.08
C THR A 66 -1.00 6.00 13.64
N CYS A 67 -2.03 6.20 12.83
CA CYS A 67 -2.81 5.08 12.30
C CYS A 67 -1.97 4.15 11.40
N LEU A 68 -1.05 4.70 10.60
CA LEU A 68 -0.11 3.90 9.81
C LEU A 68 0.79 3.05 10.71
N GLU A 69 1.37 3.65 11.76
CA GLU A 69 2.22 2.94 12.72
C GLU A 69 1.45 1.83 13.46
N MET A 70 0.21 2.11 13.87
CA MET A 70 -0.67 1.11 14.49
C MET A 70 -0.94 -0.06 13.55
N ARG A 71 -1.18 0.21 12.26
CA ARG A 71 -1.33 -0.87 11.27
C ARG A 71 -0.03 -1.63 11.06
N SER A 72 1.10 -0.95 10.89
CA SER A 72 2.40 -1.60 10.75
C SER A 72 2.71 -2.50 11.95
N ALA A 73 2.43 -2.06 13.17
CA ALA A 73 2.60 -2.85 14.38
C ALA A 73 1.65 -4.06 14.43
N ALA A 74 0.39 -3.88 14.04
CA ALA A 74 -0.58 -4.98 13.93
C ALA A 74 -0.14 -6.03 12.90
N LEU A 75 0.45 -5.62 11.77
CA LEU A 75 0.97 -6.54 10.75
C LEU A 75 2.24 -7.29 11.20
N GLN A 76 2.99 -6.74 12.16
CA GLN A 76 4.18 -7.39 12.73
C GLN A 76 3.86 -8.38 13.85
N CYS A 77 2.71 -8.23 14.53
CA CYS A 77 2.34 -9.05 15.67
C CYS A 77 1.38 -10.18 15.26
N THR A 78 1.71 -11.42 15.59
CA THR A 78 0.87 -12.60 15.33
C THR A 78 -0.10 -12.94 16.46
N GLN A 79 -0.11 -12.20 17.58
CA GLN A 79 -0.80 -12.58 18.82
C GLN A 79 -1.57 -11.44 19.54
N SER A 80 -2.01 -10.38 18.86
CA SER A 80 -2.76 -9.29 19.52
C SER A 80 -4.28 -9.42 19.35
N GLN A 81 -5.04 -9.26 20.44
CA GLN A 81 -6.52 -9.24 20.41
C GLN A 81 -7.12 -7.90 19.95
N GLU A 82 -6.33 -6.82 19.96
CA GLU A 82 -6.80 -5.46 19.65
C GLU A 82 -5.95 -4.88 18.52
N GLU A 83 -6.28 -5.28 17.28
CA GLU A 83 -5.55 -4.94 16.06
C GLU A 83 -6.23 -3.79 15.31
N PHE A 84 -5.43 -2.81 14.86
CA PHE A 84 -5.91 -1.78 13.95
C PHE A 84 -6.16 -2.39 12.57
N LYS A 85 -7.42 -2.41 12.15
CA LYS A 85 -7.88 -3.17 10.97
C LYS A 85 -7.62 -2.43 9.66
N LEU A 86 -7.45 -3.19 8.58
CA LEU A 86 -7.29 -2.62 7.23
C LEU A 86 -8.53 -1.83 6.81
N GLU A 87 -9.73 -2.28 7.18
CA GLU A 87 -10.98 -1.58 6.86
C GLU A 87 -11.05 -0.21 7.54
N ASP A 88 -10.52 -0.11 8.76
CA ASP A 88 -10.41 1.16 9.47
C ASP A 88 -9.35 2.05 8.83
N LEU A 89 -8.18 1.50 8.49
CA LEU A 89 -7.15 2.26 7.79
C LEU A 89 -7.66 2.86 6.48
N LYS A 90 -8.41 2.09 5.67
CA LYS A 90 -8.98 2.56 4.39
C LYS A 90 -9.91 3.77 4.53
N LYS A 91 -10.52 4.01 5.70
CA LYS A 91 -11.32 5.22 5.96
C LYS A 91 -10.49 6.51 5.85
N LEU A 92 -9.17 6.41 5.97
CA LEU A 92 -8.26 7.54 5.89
C LEU A 92 -7.99 8.01 4.45
N GLU A 93 -8.33 7.23 3.41
CA GLU A 93 -8.05 7.60 2.00
C GLU A 93 -8.62 8.98 1.64
N LEU A 94 -9.85 9.25 2.08
CA LEU A 94 -10.52 10.54 1.83
C LEU A 94 -9.85 11.70 2.60
N ILE A 95 -9.24 11.41 3.75
CA ILE A 95 -8.59 12.42 4.60
C ILE A 95 -7.31 12.90 3.95
N ILE A 96 -6.41 11.99 3.55
CA ILE A 96 -5.14 12.39 2.93
C ILE A 96 -5.37 13.08 1.59
N LYS A 97 -6.32 12.59 0.78
CA LYS A 97 -6.67 13.19 -0.52
C LYS A 97 -7.18 14.62 -0.38
N ASN A 98 -7.89 14.93 0.70
CA ASN A 98 -8.54 16.22 0.92
C ASN A 98 -7.94 17.03 2.06
N ILE A 99 -6.70 16.75 2.49
CA ILE A 99 -6.10 17.31 3.70
C ILE A 99 -6.19 18.85 3.77
N LEU A 100 -6.06 19.54 2.62
CA LEU A 100 -6.16 21.00 2.56
C LEU A 100 -7.55 21.56 2.87
N THR A 101 -8.58 20.74 2.71
CA THR A 101 -10.00 21.09 2.88
C THR A 101 -10.71 20.27 3.94
N TYR A 102 -9.99 19.37 4.61
CA TYR A 102 -10.54 18.47 5.61
C TYR A 102 -10.86 19.26 6.89
N ASN A 103 -12.14 19.33 7.23
CA ASN A 103 -12.65 20.14 8.35
C ASN A 103 -13.54 19.34 9.30
N LYS A 104 -13.47 18.01 9.24
CA LYS A 104 -14.25 17.11 10.10
C LYS A 104 -13.39 16.59 11.24
N ASP A 105 -14.03 16.06 12.28
CA ASP A 105 -13.31 15.34 13.32
C ASP A 105 -12.57 14.14 12.74
N PHE A 106 -11.38 13.87 13.26
CA PHE A 106 -10.61 12.69 12.88
C PHE A 106 -11.34 11.43 13.37
N PRO A 107 -11.50 10.38 12.54
CA PRO A 107 -12.41 9.26 12.83
C PRO A 107 -11.92 8.31 13.94
N PHE A 108 -10.71 8.51 14.47
CA PHE A 108 -10.10 7.66 15.48
C PHE A 108 -9.59 8.49 16.66
N ASP A 109 -9.74 7.97 17.87
CA ASP A 109 -9.14 8.55 19.06
C ASP A 109 -7.67 8.11 19.17
N VAL A 110 -6.82 8.77 18.39
CA VAL A 110 -5.39 8.56 18.36
C VAL A 110 -4.67 9.86 18.70
N GLN A 111 -3.59 9.73 19.48
CA GLN A 111 -2.68 10.82 19.78
C GLN A 111 -1.46 10.71 18.86
N PRO A 112 -1.03 11.82 18.22
CA PRO A 112 0.19 11.82 17.43
C PRO A 112 1.36 11.29 18.25
N VAL A 113 1.98 10.23 17.76
CA VAL A 113 3.16 9.64 18.40
C VAL A 113 4.33 10.61 18.21
N PRO A 114 5.01 11.03 19.30
CA PRO A 114 6.27 11.76 19.18
C PRO A 114 7.29 10.86 18.49
N LEU A 115 7.99 11.34 17.47
CA LEU A 115 9.05 10.57 16.81
C LEU A 115 10.04 10.06 17.87
N ARG A 116 10.03 8.76 18.11
CA ARG A 116 11.17 8.09 18.73
C ARG A 116 12.24 8.04 17.63
N ARG A 117 13.45 8.52 17.93
CA ARG A 117 14.62 8.22 17.11
C ARG A 117 14.78 6.69 17.13
N ILE A 118 14.21 6.01 16.14
CA ILE A 118 14.54 4.62 15.88
C ILE A 118 15.95 4.69 15.31
N LEU A 119 16.95 4.54 16.18
CA LEU A 119 18.30 4.17 15.75
C LEU A 119 18.19 2.78 15.12
N ALA A 120 18.02 2.74 13.81
CA ALA A 120 18.48 1.59 13.05
C ALA A 120 20.03 1.67 13.00
N PRO A 121 20.76 0.57 13.21
CA PRO A 121 22.19 0.52 12.89
C PRO A 121 22.37 0.83 11.39
N GLY A 122 22.83 2.05 11.08
CA GLY A 122 23.09 2.52 9.71
C GLY A 122 22.27 3.76 9.34
N GLU A 123 22.72 4.94 9.78
CA GLU A 123 22.20 6.25 9.35
C GLU A 123 22.49 6.48 7.84
N GLU A 124 21.40 6.49 7.08
CA GLU A 124 21.02 7.26 5.88
C GLU A 124 22.12 7.87 4.98
N GLU A 125 22.07 7.53 3.69
CA GLU A 125 22.56 8.40 2.62
C GLU A 125 21.43 8.76 1.66
N ASN A 126 21.32 10.07 1.44
CA ASN A 126 20.44 10.78 0.52
C ASN A 126 20.24 10.04 -0.82
N LEU A 127 19.01 9.62 -1.10
CA LEU A 127 18.58 9.44 -2.49
C LEU A 127 18.01 10.78 -2.97
N GLU A 128 18.91 11.70 -3.30
CA GLU A 128 18.64 12.68 -4.34
C GLU A 128 18.45 11.87 -5.63
N VAL A 129 17.22 11.84 -6.13
CA VAL A 129 16.91 11.27 -7.45
C VAL A 129 17.49 12.25 -8.46
N GLU A 130 18.70 11.97 -8.94
CA GLU A 130 19.23 12.63 -10.13
C GLU A 130 18.33 12.27 -11.32
N GLU A 131 17.93 13.32 -12.04
CA GLU A 131 17.18 13.24 -13.28
C GLU A 131 18.11 12.67 -14.36
N GLU A 132 17.88 11.42 -14.78
CA GLU A 132 18.50 10.92 -16.02
C GLU A 132 17.67 11.38 -17.21
N GLU A 133 18.28 12.30 -17.98
CA GLU A 133 17.84 12.73 -19.30
C GLU A 133 17.71 11.53 -20.24
N GLU A 134 16.51 11.34 -20.80
CA GLU A 134 16.30 10.44 -21.94
C GLU A 134 16.94 11.06 -23.19
N ASP A 135 18.15 10.62 -23.54
CA ASP A 135 18.65 10.78 -24.90
C ASP A 135 18.20 9.58 -25.76
N ALA A 136 17.51 9.92 -26.84
CA ALA A 136 16.86 9.00 -27.74
C ALA A 136 17.85 8.47 -28.78
N THR A 137 17.91 7.16 -29.00
CA THR A 137 18.25 6.61 -30.33
C THR A 137 17.77 5.16 -30.54
N GLY A 138 16.67 5.04 -31.30
CA GLY A 138 16.73 4.33 -32.58
C GLY A 138 16.54 2.80 -32.65
N ALA A 139 15.31 2.44 -33.05
CA ALA A 139 14.95 1.49 -34.12
C ALA A 139 14.78 -0.02 -33.81
N GLY A 140 13.56 -0.53 -34.03
CA GLY A 140 13.32 -1.97 -34.16
C GLY A 140 11.86 -2.49 -34.24
N SER A 141 11.03 -1.94 -35.14
CA SER A 141 9.82 -2.56 -35.77
C SER A 141 8.61 -3.07 -34.96
N PRO A 142 7.39 -3.09 -35.55
CA PRO A 142 6.14 -3.44 -34.88
C PRO A 142 5.74 -4.89 -35.17
N GLU A 143 5.70 -5.75 -34.15
CA GLU A 143 5.13 -7.09 -34.30
C GLU A 143 3.95 -7.26 -33.35
N SER A 144 2.84 -7.66 -33.98
CA SER A 144 1.48 -7.77 -33.48
C SER A 144 1.36 -8.56 -32.18
N SER A 145 0.61 -8.01 -31.24
CA SER A 145 0.08 -8.77 -30.10
C SER A 145 -0.95 -9.80 -30.58
N PRO A 146 -0.79 -11.11 -30.29
CA PRO A 146 -1.89 -12.02 -30.43
C PRO A 146 -2.80 -11.86 -29.20
N ASN A 147 -4.07 -11.60 -29.51
CA ASN A 147 -5.26 -11.72 -28.66
C ASN A 147 -5.05 -12.30 -27.25
N ARG A 148 -5.45 -11.53 -26.23
CA ARG A 148 -5.75 -12.06 -24.89
C ARG A 148 -6.77 -13.19 -25.01
N VAL A 149 -6.33 -14.41 -24.76
CA VAL A 149 -7.22 -15.57 -24.62
C VAL A 149 -7.95 -15.42 -23.28
N PRO A 150 -9.30 -15.50 -23.23
CA PRO A 150 -10.01 -15.62 -21.97
C PRO A 150 -9.62 -16.95 -21.34
N GLY A 151 -9.09 -16.93 -20.11
CA GLY A 151 -8.78 -18.17 -19.39
C GLY A 151 -10.00 -19.09 -19.36
N THR A 152 -9.83 -20.33 -19.81
CA THR A 152 -10.92 -21.31 -19.86
C THR A 152 -11.19 -21.84 -18.47
N LEU A 153 -12.32 -21.46 -17.88
CA LEU A 153 -12.90 -22.22 -16.77
C LEU A 153 -13.13 -23.65 -17.28
N LEU A 154 -12.47 -24.64 -16.66
CA LEU A 154 -12.76 -26.03 -16.93
C LEU A 154 -14.27 -26.28 -16.74
N PRO A 155 -14.91 -27.11 -17.60
CA PRO A 155 -16.33 -27.38 -17.47
C PRO A 155 -16.63 -27.94 -16.08
N ARG A 156 -17.69 -27.41 -15.44
CA ARG A 156 -18.15 -27.92 -14.15
C ARG A 156 -18.46 -29.41 -14.29
N LEU A 157 -17.83 -30.22 -13.44
CA LEU A 157 -18.11 -31.65 -13.39
C LEU A 157 -19.59 -31.87 -13.03
N PRO A 158 -20.32 -32.75 -13.74
CA PRO A 158 -21.70 -33.05 -13.40
C PRO A 158 -21.78 -33.69 -12.01
N SER A 159 -22.72 -33.22 -11.18
CA SER A 159 -22.96 -33.76 -9.85
C SER A 159 -23.89 -34.97 -9.92
N GLU A 160 -23.38 -36.16 -9.62
CA GLU A 160 -24.17 -37.39 -9.52
C GLU A 160 -24.50 -37.73 -8.06
N PRO A 161 -25.65 -38.37 -7.78
CA PRO A 161 -25.97 -38.83 -6.43
C PRO A 161 -24.89 -39.79 -5.90
N GLY A 162 -24.30 -39.45 -4.74
CA GLY A 162 -23.21 -40.21 -4.11
C GLY A 162 -21.81 -39.59 -4.28
N MET A 163 -21.68 -38.50 -5.04
CA MET A 163 -20.42 -37.76 -5.19
C MET A 163 -20.30 -36.62 -4.17
N SER A 164 -19.10 -36.45 -3.61
CA SER A 164 -18.70 -35.25 -2.87
C SER A 164 -17.91 -34.33 -3.78
N LEU A 165 -18.41 -33.12 -4.06
CA LEU A 165 -17.71 -32.12 -4.89
C LEU A 165 -17.08 -31.03 -4.03
N LEU A 166 -15.80 -30.74 -4.28
CA LEU A 166 -15.10 -29.56 -3.78
C LEU A 166 -14.89 -28.56 -4.92
N THR A 167 -15.42 -27.35 -4.79
CA THR A 167 -15.17 -26.25 -5.74
C THR A 167 -14.30 -25.20 -5.07
N ILE A 168 -13.15 -24.91 -5.67
CA ILE A 168 -12.23 -23.85 -5.20
C ILE A 168 -12.30 -22.71 -6.21
N LYS A 169 -12.67 -21.51 -5.74
CA LYS A 169 -12.71 -20.30 -6.55
C LYS A 169 -11.58 -19.37 -6.10
N ILE A 170 -10.70 -19.01 -7.03
CA ILE A 170 -9.64 -18.03 -6.81
C ILE A 170 -10.11 -16.71 -7.41
N ASP A 171 -10.45 -15.73 -6.58
CA ASP A 171 -10.95 -14.43 -7.04
C ASP A 171 -9.82 -13.49 -7.49
N LYS A 172 -8.69 -13.51 -6.77
CA LYS A 172 -7.45 -12.82 -7.15
C LYS A 172 -6.24 -13.61 -6.66
N ILE A 173 -5.19 -13.61 -7.46
CA ILE A 173 -3.86 -14.13 -7.11
C ILE A 173 -2.82 -13.12 -7.54
N GLY A 174 -1.93 -12.73 -6.63
CA GLY A 174 -0.79 -11.87 -6.92
C GLY A 174 0.48 -12.70 -6.94
N LEU A 175 1.32 -12.54 -7.97
CA LEU A 175 2.65 -13.13 -8.05
C LEU A 175 3.67 -12.02 -7.85
N LYS A 176 4.68 -12.26 -7.00
CA LYS A 176 5.72 -11.27 -6.66
C LYS A 176 6.55 -10.89 -7.89
N ASP A 177 7.05 -11.90 -8.62
CA ASP A 177 7.78 -11.73 -9.88
C ASP A 177 7.16 -12.63 -10.96
N ALA A 178 6.09 -12.15 -11.60
CA ALA A 178 5.36 -12.93 -12.60
C ALA A 178 6.26 -13.41 -13.77
N GLY A 179 7.37 -12.71 -14.05
CA GLY A 179 8.34 -13.08 -15.07
C GLY A 179 9.27 -14.24 -14.69
N GLN A 180 9.35 -14.62 -13.41
CA GLN A 180 10.17 -15.75 -12.94
C GLN A 180 9.35 -17.01 -12.65
N CYS A 181 8.02 -16.91 -12.57
CA CYS A 181 7.13 -18.05 -12.39
C CYS A 181 6.87 -18.75 -13.72
N ILE A 182 7.75 -19.67 -14.09
CA ILE A 182 7.54 -20.60 -15.21
C ILE A 182 6.75 -21.80 -14.69
N ASP A 183 5.62 -22.12 -15.33
CA ASP A 183 4.73 -23.24 -15.01
C ASP A 183 4.29 -23.36 -13.53
N PRO A 184 3.63 -22.33 -12.96
CA PRO A 184 3.13 -22.41 -11.60
C PRO A 184 2.01 -23.46 -11.50
N TYR A 185 2.09 -24.35 -10.51
CA TYR A 185 1.03 -25.30 -10.17
C TYR A 185 0.61 -25.16 -8.71
N MET A 186 -0.65 -25.51 -8.43
CA MET A 186 -1.24 -25.48 -7.10
C MET A 186 -1.69 -26.90 -6.73
N THR A 187 -1.21 -27.41 -5.60
CA THR A 187 -1.62 -28.71 -5.08
C THR A 187 -2.69 -28.52 -4.00
N VAL A 188 -3.83 -29.17 -4.18
CA VAL A 188 -4.91 -29.22 -3.20
C VAL A 188 -5.01 -30.64 -2.67
N SER A 189 -4.83 -30.81 -1.36
CA SER A 189 -5.06 -32.10 -0.68
C SER A 189 -6.33 -32.00 0.14
N VAL A 190 -7.22 -32.98 -0.03
CA VAL A 190 -8.49 -33.11 0.69
C VAL A 190 -8.40 -34.42 1.47
N LYS A 191 -8.73 -34.38 2.76
CA LYS A 191 -8.67 -35.54 3.66
C LYS A 191 -10.03 -35.86 4.22
#